data_AF-C0Z3D6-F1
#
_entry.id   AF-C0Z3D6-F1
#
_cell.length_a   1.000
_cell.length_b   1.000
_cell.length_c   1.000
_cell.angle_alpha   90.00
_cell.angle_beta   90.00
_cell.angle_gamma   90.00
#
_symmetry.space_group_name_H-M   'P 1'
#
loop_
_entity.id
_entity.type
_entity.pdbx_description
1 polymer ?
#
loop_
_entity_poly.entity_id
_entity_poly.type
_entity_poly.pdbx_seq_one_letter_code
_entity_poly.pdbx_strand_id
1 'polypeptide(L)'
;MAVTLVTSCASSSRFHFRSFSSSPSSLSSCFVRFQLLSRLRVSFAITPLYCSSKATAHTIAHATLGLTQANSVDHPKISFSGKEIDVTEWKGDILAVGVTEKDMAKDANSKFENPILKKLDAHLGGLLADVSAEEDFSGKPGQSTVLRLPGLGSKRVGLIGLGKSASTPSAFQSLGEAVAAAAKASQASSVAVVLASSESFSDESKLSSASDIASGTVLGLFEDSRYKSESKKPSLKSVVFIGFGTGPELENKLKYAEHVSYGVIFTKELVNSPANVLSPAVLAEEASNLASMYSNVMTANILKEEQCKELKMGSYLAVAAASANPPHFIHLIYKPSSGPVKTKLALVGKGLTFDSGGYNIKIGPELIIELMKIDVGGSAAVLGAAKAIGEIKPPGVEVHFIVAACENMISGTGMRPGDVITASNGKTIEVSLHRFHMNSASKGSSFPLLVLQVNDTDSEGRLTLADALVYACNQGVD
;
A
#
# COMPACT_ATOMS: atom_id res chain seq x y z
N MET A 1 42.05 -15.74 5.64
CA MET A 1 42.84 -14.92 6.58
C MET A 1 41.89 -14.36 7.62
N ALA A 2 41.91 -14.93 8.82
CA ALA A 2 41.15 -14.43 9.96
C ALA A 2 41.81 -13.15 10.46
N VAL A 3 41.03 -12.09 10.65
CA VAL A 3 41.51 -10.87 11.32
C VAL A 3 41.01 -10.91 12.75
N THR A 4 41.89 -11.38 13.62
CA THR A 4 41.82 -11.22 15.07
C THR A 4 42.37 -9.83 15.39
N LEU A 5 41.63 -9.02 16.13
CA LEU A 5 42.16 -7.80 16.75
C LEU A 5 42.03 -7.93 18.26
N VAL A 6 43.20 -8.10 18.88
CA VAL A 6 43.45 -8.08 20.32
C VAL A 6 43.73 -6.65 20.72
N THR A 7 43.09 -6.16 21.78
CA THR A 7 43.69 -5.16 22.68
C THR A 7 43.39 -5.55 24.13
N SER A 8 44.46 -5.53 24.93
CA SER A 8 44.56 -6.07 26.28
C SER A 8 44.23 -5.05 27.38
N CYS A 9 43.67 -5.59 28.47
CA CYS A 9 44.09 -5.46 29.88
C CYS A 9 44.60 -4.10 30.43
N ALA A 10 44.32 -3.67 31.66
CA ALA A 10 43.64 -4.26 32.80
C ALA A 10 43.39 -3.15 33.83
N SER A 11 42.37 -3.29 34.67
CA SER A 11 42.50 -2.96 36.09
C SER A 11 41.50 -3.79 36.90
N SER A 12 41.98 -4.20 38.06
CA SER A 12 41.55 -5.32 38.87
C SER A 12 40.70 -4.88 40.06
N SER A 13 39.63 -5.61 40.36
CA SER A 13 39.24 -5.94 41.74
C SER A 13 38.22 -7.09 41.76
N ARG A 14 38.65 -8.22 42.35
CA ARG A 14 37.82 -9.39 42.72
C ARG A 14 37.09 -9.09 44.03
N PHE A 15 35.85 -9.56 44.22
CA PHE A 15 35.39 -10.72 45.02
C PHE A 15 34.07 -10.25 45.68
N HIS A 16 33.01 -11.01 45.98
CA HIS A 16 32.77 -12.45 46.14
C HIS A 16 31.26 -12.72 45.94
N PHE A 17 30.93 -13.90 45.41
CA PHE A 17 29.61 -14.52 45.48
C PHE A 17 29.24 -14.92 46.92
N ARG A 18 27.97 -14.77 47.30
CA ARG A 18 27.30 -15.67 48.26
C ARG A 18 25.82 -15.82 47.93
N SER A 19 25.44 -17.05 47.60
CA SER A 19 24.10 -17.61 47.59
C SER A 19 23.55 -17.76 49.00
N PHE A 20 22.26 -17.53 49.23
CA PHE A 20 21.48 -18.29 50.22
C PHE A 20 19.98 -18.29 49.87
N SER A 21 19.43 -19.49 49.93
CA SER A 21 18.02 -19.89 49.86
C SER A 21 17.23 -19.53 51.12
N SER A 22 15.92 -19.22 50.98
CA SER A 22 14.80 -19.82 51.74
C SER A 22 13.53 -18.96 51.68
N SER A 23 12.41 -19.54 51.24
CA SER A 23 11.03 -19.13 51.58
C SER A 23 10.71 -19.48 53.05
N PRO A 24 9.48 -19.28 53.61
CA PRO A 24 8.30 -18.53 53.19
C PRO A 24 7.68 -17.65 54.32
N SER A 25 6.48 -17.11 54.07
CA SER A 25 5.37 -16.85 55.03
C SER A 25 5.03 -15.40 55.45
N SER A 26 3.85 -14.98 54.95
CA SER A 26 2.66 -14.47 55.66
C SER A 26 2.68 -13.16 56.48
N LEU A 27 1.77 -12.27 56.04
CA LEU A 27 0.73 -11.59 56.81
C LEU A 27 1.09 -10.47 57.81
N SER A 28 0.56 -9.29 57.49
CA SER A 28 -0.24 -8.41 58.36
C SER A 28 0.32 -7.02 58.67
N SER A 29 -0.53 -6.06 58.34
CA SER A 29 -0.51 -4.62 58.55
C SER A 29 -0.56 -4.20 60.03
N CYS A 30 0.22 -3.18 60.40
CA CYS A 30 -0.07 -2.33 61.56
C CYS A 30 0.21 -0.85 61.20
N PHE A 31 -0.86 -0.05 61.22
CA PHE A 31 -0.80 1.41 61.26
C PHE A 31 -0.35 1.87 62.65
N VAL A 32 0.59 2.82 62.72
CA VAL A 32 0.80 3.65 63.91
C VAL A 32 0.80 5.12 63.48
N ARG A 33 -0.05 5.88 64.16
CA ARG A 33 -0.29 7.32 64.00
C ARG A 33 0.36 8.00 65.22
N PHE A 34 1.25 8.98 65.01
CA PHE A 34 1.63 9.93 66.05
C PHE A 34 1.65 11.36 65.50
N GLN A 35 0.71 12.15 66.03
CA GLN A 35 0.70 13.62 66.15
C GLN A 35 1.61 14.01 67.33
N LEU A 36 2.15 15.21 67.54
CA LEU A 36 2.39 16.46 66.81
C LEU A 36 3.27 17.34 67.76
N LEU A 37 3.83 18.43 67.23
CA LEU A 37 4.38 19.65 67.88
C LEU A 37 5.88 19.64 68.25
N SER A 38 6.69 20.66 67.99
CA SER A 38 6.64 21.87 67.15
C SER A 38 7.96 22.61 67.40
N ARG A 39 8.77 22.95 66.38
CA ARG A 39 9.66 24.13 66.40
C ARG A 39 9.87 24.69 64.98
N LEU A 40 9.55 25.98 64.88
CA LEU A 40 9.88 27.04 63.92
C LEU A 40 10.12 26.75 62.42
N ARG A 41 9.31 27.44 61.61
CA ARG A 41 9.39 27.64 60.17
C ARG A 41 10.54 28.56 59.75
N VAL A 42 11.19 28.23 58.64
CA VAL A 42 11.62 29.20 57.62
C VAL A 42 11.02 28.73 56.30
N SER A 43 10.27 29.63 55.65
CA SER A 43 9.53 29.36 54.42
C SER A 43 10.38 29.70 53.19
N PHE A 44 10.43 28.80 52.21
CA PHE A 44 10.59 29.16 50.81
C PHE A 44 9.42 28.57 50.04
N ALA A 45 8.77 29.42 49.24
CA ALA A 45 7.60 29.07 48.45
C ALA A 45 8.01 28.18 47.27
N ILE A 46 7.40 27.00 47.17
CA ILE A 46 7.30 26.25 45.92
C ILE A 46 5.81 25.99 45.71
N THR A 47 5.28 26.61 44.67
CA THR A 47 3.91 26.46 44.18
C THR A 47 3.68 25.00 43.77
N PRO A 48 2.65 24.30 44.30
CA PRO A 48 2.33 22.97 43.84
C PRO A 48 1.45 23.08 42.59
N LEU A 49 1.98 22.67 41.43
CA LEU A 49 1.13 22.34 40.30
C LEU A 49 0.45 21.01 40.60
N TYR A 50 -0.84 21.14 40.94
CA TYR A 50 -1.82 20.07 41.05
C TYR A 50 -1.76 19.17 39.81
N CYS A 51 -1.25 17.94 39.95
CA CYS A 51 -1.42 16.92 38.93
C CYS A 51 -2.54 15.99 39.42
N SER A 52 -3.73 16.16 38.87
CA SER A 52 -4.86 15.26 39.12
C SER A 52 -4.51 13.88 38.58
N SER A 53 -4.50 12.89 39.45
CA SER A 53 -4.46 11.48 39.12
C SER A 53 -5.69 11.10 38.27
N LYS A 54 -5.50 10.96 36.96
CA LYS A 54 -6.33 10.08 36.14
C LYS A 54 -5.55 8.78 35.98
N ALA A 55 -6.07 7.72 36.59
CA ALA A 55 -5.61 6.36 36.33
C ALA A 55 -5.86 6.05 34.85
N THR A 56 -4.80 6.13 34.04
CA THR A 56 -4.79 5.61 32.68
C THR A 56 -4.43 4.14 32.76
N ALA A 57 -5.36 3.28 32.35
CA ALA A 57 -5.03 1.93 31.93
C ALA A 57 -4.04 2.06 30.77
N HIS A 58 -2.74 1.91 31.07
CA HIS A 58 -1.71 1.82 30.06
C HIS A 58 -1.87 0.47 29.38
N THR A 59 -2.53 0.45 28.21
CA THR A 59 -2.25 -0.58 27.21
C THR A 59 -0.76 -0.46 26.92
N ILE A 60 0.02 -1.45 27.33
CA ILE A 60 1.44 -1.55 26.99
C ILE A 60 1.46 -1.64 25.47
N ALA A 61 1.86 -0.55 24.78
CA ALA A 61 2.20 -0.63 23.38
C ALA A 61 3.33 -1.65 23.28
N HIS A 62 3.02 -2.85 22.81
CA HIS A 62 4.04 -3.86 22.56
C HIS A 62 5.05 -3.23 21.60
N ALA A 63 6.31 -3.13 22.03
CA ALA A 63 7.37 -2.64 21.17
C ALA A 63 7.41 -3.52 19.91
N THR A 64 7.50 -2.90 18.74
CA THR A 64 7.63 -3.59 17.44
C THR A 64 8.70 -4.67 17.54
N LEU A 65 8.38 -5.91 17.14
CA LEU A 65 9.35 -7.01 17.11
C LEU A 65 10.56 -6.60 16.25
N GLY A 66 11.76 -6.75 16.81
CA GLY A 66 13.01 -6.32 16.15
C GLY A 66 13.28 -4.81 16.19
N LEU A 67 12.49 -4.03 16.95
CA LEU A 67 12.66 -2.59 17.15
C LEU A 67 12.69 -1.77 15.85
N THR A 68 12.12 -2.32 14.77
CA THR A 68 12.08 -1.66 13.47
C THR A 68 11.18 -0.44 13.53
N GLN A 69 11.70 0.71 13.10
CA GLN A 69 10.94 1.94 12.96
C GLN A 69 10.89 2.32 11.49
N ALA A 70 9.68 2.56 10.98
CA ALA A 70 9.50 3.06 9.63
C ALA A 70 9.92 4.54 9.55
N ASN A 71 10.69 4.90 8.53
CA ASN A 71 10.93 6.30 8.20
C ASN A 71 9.64 6.98 7.75
N SER A 72 9.59 8.31 7.88
CA SER A 72 8.45 9.11 7.44
C SER A 72 8.17 8.91 5.95
N VAL A 73 6.89 8.75 5.62
CA VAL A 73 6.40 8.73 4.24
C VAL A 73 6.25 10.17 3.74
N ASP A 74 6.94 10.51 2.65
CA ASP A 74 6.79 11.79 1.97
C ASP A 74 6.52 11.52 0.49
N HIS A 75 5.24 11.58 0.12
CA HIS A 75 4.83 11.40 -1.26
C HIS A 75 5.12 12.68 -2.06
N PRO A 76 5.83 12.58 -3.20
CA PRO A 76 6.13 13.75 -4.01
C PRO A 76 4.82 14.29 -4.59
N LYS A 77 4.45 15.53 -4.22
CA LYS A 77 3.30 16.22 -4.81
C LYS A 77 3.69 16.77 -6.17
N ILE A 78 3.12 16.19 -7.22
CA ILE A 78 3.37 16.58 -8.61
C ILE A 78 2.23 17.46 -9.08
N SER A 79 2.54 18.65 -9.57
CA SER A 79 1.56 19.50 -10.24
C SER A 79 1.43 19.08 -11.71
N PHE A 80 0.25 18.61 -12.09
CA PHE A 80 -0.10 18.32 -13.48
C PHE A 80 -0.85 19.50 -14.10
N SER A 81 -0.55 19.85 -15.35
CA SER A 81 -1.24 20.92 -16.09
C SER A 81 -1.20 20.68 -17.60
N GLY A 82 -2.17 21.23 -18.35
CA GLY A 82 -2.19 21.21 -19.81
C GLY A 82 -1.77 22.55 -20.42
N LYS A 83 -1.13 22.53 -21.59
CA LYS A 83 -0.81 23.72 -22.39
C LYS A 83 -0.96 23.44 -23.89
N GLU A 84 -1.47 24.43 -24.62
CA GLU A 84 -1.42 24.47 -26.08
C GLU A 84 -0.35 25.47 -26.51
N ILE A 85 0.90 25.00 -26.50
CA ILE A 85 2.07 25.78 -26.91
C ILE A 85 2.91 24.97 -27.88
N ASP A 86 3.78 25.65 -28.59
CA ASP A 86 4.80 25.01 -29.39
C ASP A 86 5.78 24.21 -28.52
N VAL A 87 6.10 22.97 -28.93
CA VAL A 87 7.03 22.11 -28.18
C VAL A 87 8.43 22.73 -28.05
N THR A 88 8.84 23.55 -29.03
CA THR A 88 10.15 24.23 -29.01
C THR A 88 10.17 25.46 -28.09
N GLU A 89 9.01 25.97 -27.69
CA GLU A 89 8.91 27.13 -26.79
C GLU A 89 8.90 26.73 -25.31
N TRP A 90 8.62 25.46 -25.01
CA TRP A 90 8.59 24.97 -23.64
C TRP A 90 9.99 24.99 -22.99
N LYS A 91 10.03 25.41 -21.72
CA LYS A 91 11.27 25.51 -20.93
C LYS A 91 11.15 24.67 -19.66
N GLY A 92 12.18 23.88 -19.37
CA GLY A 92 12.22 23.00 -18.20
C GLY A 92 13.35 21.97 -18.28
N ASP A 93 13.27 20.89 -17.50
CA ASP A 93 14.38 19.94 -17.41
C ASP A 93 14.33 18.84 -18.48
N ILE A 94 13.14 18.29 -18.79
CA ILE A 94 12.97 17.24 -19.81
C ILE A 94 11.72 17.51 -20.64
N LEU A 95 11.85 17.53 -21.97
CA LEU A 95 10.73 17.37 -22.90
C LEU A 95 10.68 15.91 -23.36
N ALA A 96 9.67 15.16 -22.93
CA ALA A 96 9.46 13.76 -23.29
C ALA A 96 8.46 13.66 -24.44
N VAL A 97 8.85 12.96 -25.50
CA VAL A 97 8.06 12.74 -26.72
C VAL A 97 7.73 11.26 -26.82
N GLY A 98 6.45 10.93 -26.69
CA GLY A 98 5.94 9.59 -27.00
C GLY A 98 5.87 9.39 -28.51
N VAL A 99 6.52 8.34 -29.02
CA VAL A 99 6.67 8.08 -30.45
C VAL A 99 6.27 6.65 -30.79
N THR A 100 5.45 6.47 -31.81
CA THR A 100 5.18 5.15 -32.41
C THR A 100 6.24 4.78 -33.44
N GLU A 101 6.28 3.52 -33.85
CA GLU A 101 7.12 3.07 -34.98
C GLU A 101 6.83 3.85 -36.26
N LYS A 102 5.57 4.26 -36.48
CA LYS A 102 5.16 5.07 -37.63
C LYS A 102 5.70 6.50 -37.55
N ASP A 103 5.75 7.07 -36.35
CA ASP A 103 6.24 8.45 -36.14
C ASP A 103 7.74 8.56 -36.45
N MET A 104 8.47 7.44 -36.34
CA MET A 104 9.90 7.35 -36.61
C MET A 104 10.26 7.26 -38.10
N ALA A 105 9.26 7.33 -39.00
CA ALA A 105 9.51 7.36 -40.44
C ALA A 105 10.43 8.53 -40.84
N LYS A 106 11.40 8.22 -41.70
CA LYS A 106 12.39 9.16 -42.24
C LYS A 106 12.31 9.22 -43.76
N ASP A 107 12.57 10.39 -44.31
CA ASP A 107 12.65 10.62 -45.75
C ASP A 107 13.96 10.06 -46.35
N ALA A 108 14.12 10.20 -47.67
CA ALA A 108 15.33 9.76 -48.38
C ALA A 108 16.64 10.42 -47.90
N ASN A 109 16.56 11.56 -47.19
CA ASN A 109 17.70 12.26 -46.61
C ASN A 109 17.90 11.93 -45.13
N SER A 110 17.27 10.86 -44.63
CA SER A 110 17.32 10.44 -43.23
C SER A 110 16.74 11.46 -42.23
N LYS A 111 15.87 12.38 -42.69
CA LYS A 111 15.20 13.36 -41.83
C LYS A 111 13.82 12.86 -41.43
N PHE A 112 13.37 13.15 -40.20
CA PHE A 112 12.04 12.77 -39.76
C PHE A 112 10.94 13.35 -40.64
N GLU A 113 9.92 12.53 -40.94
CA GLU A 113 8.71 12.97 -41.62
C GLU A 113 7.69 13.57 -40.64
N ASN A 114 7.64 13.04 -39.41
CA ASN A 114 6.75 13.52 -38.37
C ASN A 114 6.99 15.02 -38.06
N PRO A 115 5.97 15.89 -38.08
CA PRO A 115 6.15 17.34 -37.92
C PRO A 115 6.83 17.77 -36.61
N ILE A 116 6.49 17.12 -35.50
CA ILE A 116 7.06 17.42 -34.17
C ILE A 116 8.53 17.02 -34.13
N LEU A 117 8.84 15.79 -34.54
CA LEU A 117 10.22 15.29 -34.55
C LEU A 117 11.10 16.08 -35.52
N LYS A 118 10.60 16.36 -36.73
CA LYS A 118 11.29 17.15 -37.75
C LYS A 118 11.64 18.55 -37.24
N LYS A 119 10.70 19.19 -36.53
CA LYS A 119 10.90 20.52 -35.97
C LYS A 119 11.91 20.53 -34.84
N LEU A 120 11.83 19.57 -33.92
CA LEU A 120 12.80 19.42 -32.83
C LEU A 120 14.20 19.15 -33.38
N ASP A 121 14.32 18.21 -34.33
CA ASP A 121 15.60 17.84 -34.94
C ASP A 121 16.23 18.99 -35.74
N ALA A 122 15.42 19.78 -36.46
CA ALA A 122 15.89 20.99 -37.15
C ALA A 122 16.48 22.03 -36.18
N HIS A 123 15.86 22.21 -35.00
CA HIS A 123 16.39 23.09 -33.96
C HIS A 123 17.67 22.54 -33.30
N LEU A 124 17.88 21.22 -33.38
CA LEU A 124 19.03 20.51 -32.85
C LEU A 124 20.12 20.24 -33.90
N GLY A 125 19.95 20.74 -35.12
CA GLY A 125 20.92 20.57 -36.19
C GLY A 125 21.10 19.11 -36.65
N GLY A 126 20.09 18.25 -36.52
CA GLY A 126 20.15 16.85 -36.94
C GLY A 126 20.52 15.85 -35.84
N LEU A 127 20.90 16.35 -34.66
CA LEU A 127 21.42 15.51 -33.57
C LEU A 127 20.41 14.46 -33.08
N LEU A 128 19.09 14.76 -33.14
CA LEU A 128 18.08 13.83 -32.67
C LEU A 128 17.95 12.65 -33.65
N ALA A 129 18.03 12.91 -34.95
CA ALA A 129 18.02 11.88 -35.97
C ALA A 129 19.27 10.99 -35.94
N ASP A 130 20.44 11.59 -35.68
CA ASP A 130 21.72 10.88 -35.55
C ASP A 130 21.71 9.95 -34.35
N VAL A 131 21.41 10.47 -33.15
CA VAL A 131 21.34 9.66 -31.91
C VAL A 131 20.31 8.54 -32.03
N SER A 132 19.15 8.81 -32.62
CA SER A 132 18.14 7.77 -32.83
C SER A 132 18.63 6.64 -33.73
N ALA A 133 19.49 6.94 -34.72
CA ALA A 133 20.07 5.91 -35.58
C ALA A 133 21.21 5.15 -34.90
N GLU A 134 22.07 5.85 -34.16
CA GLU A 134 23.20 5.26 -33.43
C GLU A 134 22.73 4.30 -32.32
N GLU A 135 21.63 4.63 -31.64
CA GLU A 135 21.05 3.83 -30.55
C GLU A 135 20.01 2.80 -31.02
N ASP A 136 19.84 2.61 -32.34
CA ASP A 136 18.81 1.75 -32.95
C ASP A 136 17.38 2.02 -32.41
N PHE A 137 17.09 3.29 -32.15
CA PHE A 137 15.80 3.73 -31.66
C PHE A 137 14.80 3.83 -32.83
N SER A 138 13.79 2.95 -32.82
CA SER A 138 12.77 2.81 -33.86
C SER A 138 11.35 2.98 -33.33
N GLY A 139 11.18 3.44 -32.08
CA GLY A 139 9.87 3.65 -31.46
C GLY A 139 9.21 2.38 -30.94
N LYS A 140 9.95 1.26 -30.82
CA LYS A 140 9.43 -0.01 -30.28
C LYS A 140 9.14 0.10 -28.77
N PRO A 141 8.22 -0.71 -28.22
CA PRO A 141 7.94 -0.71 -26.78
C PRO A 141 9.21 -0.98 -25.96
N GLY A 142 9.41 -0.20 -24.90
CA GLY A 142 10.58 -0.32 -24.01
C GLY A 142 11.85 0.39 -24.50
N GLN A 143 11.87 0.90 -25.74
CA GLN A 143 12.95 1.78 -26.19
C GLN A 143 12.79 3.19 -25.60
N SER A 144 13.89 3.78 -25.14
CA SER A 144 13.94 5.20 -24.79
C SER A 144 15.33 5.76 -25.06
N THR A 145 15.40 7.00 -25.54
CA THR A 145 16.64 7.77 -25.64
C THR A 145 16.43 9.12 -24.95
N VAL A 146 17.40 9.58 -24.15
CA VAL A 146 17.31 10.86 -23.41
C VAL A 146 18.59 11.66 -23.64
N LEU A 147 18.48 12.69 -24.46
CA LEU A 147 19.59 13.51 -24.92
C LEU A 147 19.69 14.81 -24.13
N ARG A 148 20.89 15.16 -23.67
CA ARG A 148 21.20 16.46 -23.03
C ARG A 148 21.50 17.52 -24.08
N LEU A 149 20.83 18.67 -24.00
CA LEU A 149 20.87 19.71 -25.03
C LEU A 149 21.56 21.01 -24.60
N PRO A 150 22.52 21.58 -25.35
CA PRO A 150 22.96 22.94 -25.11
C PRO A 150 21.88 23.94 -25.56
N GLY A 151 21.36 24.78 -24.64
CA GLY A 151 20.69 26.04 -25.01
C GLY A 151 19.23 26.03 -25.49
N LEU A 152 18.48 24.90 -25.48
CA LEU A 152 17.15 24.84 -26.10
C LEU A 152 15.94 25.18 -25.19
N GLY A 153 16.14 25.92 -24.10
CA GLY A 153 15.09 26.17 -23.09
C GLY A 153 14.74 24.93 -22.24
N SER A 154 14.61 23.76 -22.86
CA SER A 154 14.64 22.44 -22.21
C SER A 154 16.09 21.97 -22.04
N LYS A 155 16.42 21.36 -20.89
CA LYS A 155 17.76 20.80 -20.67
C LYS A 155 17.95 19.45 -21.37
N ARG A 156 16.87 18.70 -21.60
CA ARG A 156 16.89 17.39 -22.23
C ARG A 156 15.67 17.19 -23.12
N VAL A 157 15.84 16.40 -24.18
CA VAL A 157 14.73 15.83 -24.95
C VAL A 157 14.83 14.31 -24.84
N GLY A 158 13.70 13.66 -24.55
CA GLY A 158 13.60 12.21 -24.51
C GLY A 158 12.61 11.70 -25.55
N LEU A 159 12.98 10.65 -26.30
CA LEU A 159 12.05 9.89 -27.12
C LEU A 159 11.71 8.59 -26.39
N ILE A 160 10.43 8.24 -26.35
CA ILE A 160 9.93 7.04 -25.65
C ILE A 160 9.03 6.25 -26.59
N GLY A 161 9.42 5.00 -26.87
CA GLY A 161 8.76 4.15 -27.85
C GLY A 161 7.43 3.57 -27.34
N LEU A 162 6.37 3.81 -28.12
CA LEU A 162 5.01 3.34 -27.87
C LEU A 162 4.63 2.11 -28.71
N GLY A 163 5.54 1.64 -29.58
CA GLY A 163 5.34 0.54 -30.50
C GLY A 163 4.48 0.91 -31.71
N LYS A 164 3.80 -0.09 -32.28
CA LYS A 164 3.06 0.05 -33.54
C LYS A 164 1.81 0.90 -33.46
N SER A 165 1.09 0.83 -32.33
CA SER A 165 -0.17 1.54 -32.11
C SER A 165 -0.29 1.93 -30.65
N ALA A 166 -0.27 3.24 -30.38
CA ALA A 166 -0.52 3.79 -29.06
C ALA A 166 -2.02 4.01 -28.85
N SER A 167 -2.76 2.93 -28.56
CA SER A 167 -4.21 3.01 -28.35
C SER A 167 -4.67 2.38 -27.04
N THR A 168 -3.76 1.85 -26.23
CA THR A 168 -4.08 1.14 -24.99
C THR A 168 -3.62 1.94 -23.77
N PRO A 169 -4.41 1.96 -22.68
CA PRO A 169 -4.04 2.62 -21.42
C PRO A 169 -2.64 2.21 -20.91
N SER A 170 -2.27 0.94 -21.05
CA SER A 170 -0.97 0.42 -20.64
C SER A 170 0.23 1.06 -21.36
N ALA A 171 0.08 1.46 -22.62
CA ALA A 171 1.16 2.10 -23.38
C ALA A 171 1.42 3.52 -22.84
N PHE A 172 0.34 4.24 -22.52
CA PHE A 172 0.40 5.57 -21.92
C PHE A 172 0.90 5.53 -20.47
N GLN A 173 0.51 4.52 -19.69
CA GLN A 173 1.09 4.29 -18.36
C GLN A 173 2.58 4.00 -18.45
N SER A 174 3.02 3.15 -19.38
CA SER A 174 4.44 2.87 -19.61
C SER A 174 5.23 4.12 -20.03
N LEU A 175 4.62 5.00 -20.83
CA LEU A 175 5.19 6.32 -21.15
C LEU A 175 5.38 7.18 -19.89
N GLY A 176 4.38 7.23 -19.01
CA GLY A 176 4.48 7.92 -17.72
C GLY A 176 5.58 7.33 -16.82
N GLU A 177 5.71 6.00 -16.77
CA GLU A 177 6.76 5.32 -16.01
C GLU A 177 8.16 5.65 -16.56
N ALA A 178 8.32 5.67 -17.89
CA ALA A 178 9.56 6.08 -18.53
C ALA A 178 9.90 7.56 -18.26
N VAL A 179 8.89 8.44 -18.24
CA VAL A 179 9.03 9.84 -17.81
C VAL A 179 9.54 9.93 -16.37
N ALA A 180 8.94 9.16 -15.46
CA ALA A 180 9.37 9.10 -14.06
C ALA A 180 10.81 8.60 -13.91
N ALA A 181 11.17 7.55 -14.65
CA ALA A 181 12.52 6.99 -14.65
C ALA A 181 13.55 8.00 -15.16
N ALA A 182 13.28 8.67 -16.29
CA ALA A 182 14.14 9.71 -16.84
C ALA A 182 14.29 10.88 -15.85
N ALA A 183 13.20 11.30 -15.21
CA ALA A 183 13.22 12.37 -14.21
C ALA A 183 14.06 12.00 -12.98
N LYS A 184 13.95 10.77 -12.46
CA LYS A 184 14.77 10.26 -11.34
C LYS A 184 16.26 10.25 -11.71
N ALA A 185 16.58 9.67 -12.87
CA ALA A 185 17.95 9.52 -13.34
C ALA A 185 18.67 10.87 -13.48
N SER A 186 17.94 11.91 -13.94
CA SER A 186 18.52 13.23 -14.15
C SER A 186 18.27 14.24 -13.04
N GLN A 187 17.60 13.86 -11.94
CA GLN A 187 17.11 14.77 -10.90
C GLN A 187 16.31 15.95 -11.47
N ALA A 188 15.44 15.67 -12.45
CA ALA A 188 14.59 16.67 -13.06
C ALA A 188 13.51 17.14 -12.09
N SER A 189 13.26 18.44 -12.08
CA SER A 189 12.19 19.10 -11.32
C SER A 189 10.95 19.41 -12.15
N SER A 190 11.11 19.51 -13.47
CA SER A 190 10.04 19.86 -14.40
C SER A 190 10.13 19.04 -15.69
N VAL A 191 9.00 18.47 -16.11
CA VAL A 191 8.89 17.69 -17.35
C VAL A 191 7.73 18.21 -18.20
N ALA A 192 7.87 18.20 -19.52
CA ALA A 192 6.75 18.25 -20.45
C ALA A 192 6.60 16.91 -21.16
N VAL A 193 5.35 16.53 -21.45
CA VAL A 193 5.02 15.34 -22.22
C VAL A 193 4.21 15.76 -23.44
N VAL A 194 4.58 15.22 -24.60
CA VAL A 194 3.87 15.38 -25.87
C VAL A 194 3.86 14.04 -26.62
N LEU A 195 2.83 13.79 -27.43
CA LEU A 195 2.84 12.68 -28.38
C LEU A 195 3.24 13.21 -29.75
N ALA A 196 4.13 12.50 -30.45
CA ALA A 196 4.56 12.89 -31.79
C ALA A 196 3.39 12.94 -32.78
N SER A 197 2.38 12.09 -32.61
CA SER A 197 1.13 12.12 -33.37
C SER A 197 -0.08 11.99 -32.46
N SER A 198 -0.72 13.12 -32.12
CA SER A 198 -1.99 13.18 -31.38
C SER A 198 -3.17 13.68 -32.23
N GLU A 199 -2.94 14.14 -33.46
CA GLU A 199 -3.96 14.80 -34.30
C GLU A 199 -5.11 13.86 -34.70
N SER A 200 -4.84 12.56 -34.78
CA SER A 200 -5.86 11.54 -35.10
C SER A 200 -6.72 11.11 -33.90
N PHE A 201 -6.38 11.56 -32.69
CA PHE A 201 -7.11 11.21 -31.49
C PHE A 201 -8.31 12.14 -31.29
N SER A 202 -9.44 11.56 -30.89
CA SER A 202 -10.55 12.36 -30.36
C SER A 202 -10.12 13.09 -29.09
N ASP A 203 -10.80 14.18 -28.75
CA ASP A 203 -10.49 14.95 -27.55
C ASP A 203 -10.59 14.09 -26.28
N GLU A 204 -11.62 13.24 -26.16
CA GLU A 204 -11.75 12.28 -25.05
C GLU A 204 -10.57 11.29 -24.98
N SER A 205 -10.04 10.85 -26.13
CA SER A 205 -8.89 9.95 -26.17
C SER A 205 -7.62 10.66 -25.71
N LYS A 206 -7.45 11.94 -26.05
CA LYS A 206 -6.33 12.76 -25.54
C LYS A 206 -6.43 12.94 -24.03
N LEU A 207 -7.61 13.29 -23.50
CA LEU A 207 -7.83 13.42 -22.06
C LEU A 207 -7.54 12.11 -21.30
N SER A 208 -8.00 10.98 -21.84
CA SER A 208 -7.76 9.66 -21.24
C SER A 208 -6.27 9.27 -21.29
N SER A 209 -5.59 9.54 -22.41
CA SER A 209 -4.15 9.29 -22.55
C SER A 209 -3.34 10.13 -21.55
N ALA A 210 -3.71 11.39 -21.33
CA ALA A 210 -3.06 12.26 -20.34
C ALA A 210 -3.24 11.72 -18.91
N SER A 211 -4.45 11.25 -18.58
CA SER A 211 -4.74 10.57 -17.30
C SER A 211 -3.86 9.34 -17.10
N ASP A 212 -3.74 8.48 -18.11
CA ASP A 212 -2.92 7.26 -18.05
C ASP A 212 -1.43 7.56 -17.89
N ILE A 213 -0.90 8.54 -18.62
CA ILE A 213 0.49 9.03 -18.47
C ILE A 213 0.70 9.61 -17.06
N ALA A 214 -0.25 10.38 -16.53
CA ALA A 214 -0.16 10.94 -15.18
C ALA A 214 -0.08 9.81 -14.15
N SER A 215 -0.94 8.79 -14.26
CA SER A 215 -0.90 7.59 -13.40
C SER A 215 0.44 6.88 -13.48
N GLY A 216 0.94 6.60 -14.69
CA GLY A 216 2.26 5.99 -14.88
C GLY A 216 3.39 6.83 -14.27
N THR A 217 3.30 8.15 -14.36
CA THR A 217 4.30 9.06 -13.79
C THR A 217 4.30 9.04 -12.26
N VAL A 218 3.13 9.14 -11.63
CA VAL A 218 2.99 9.07 -10.16
C VAL A 218 3.51 7.71 -9.65
N LEU A 219 3.07 6.62 -10.27
CA LEU A 219 3.40 5.26 -9.84
C LEU A 219 4.87 4.91 -10.12
N GLY A 220 5.43 5.34 -11.25
CA GLY A 220 6.84 5.15 -11.57
C GLY A 220 7.77 5.99 -10.68
N LEU A 221 7.25 7.08 -10.10
CA LEU A 221 7.99 7.87 -9.13
C LEU A 221 8.04 7.27 -7.74
N PHE A 222 7.06 6.45 -7.36
CA PHE A 222 7.04 5.79 -6.07
C PHE A 222 8.29 4.90 -5.88
N GLU A 223 8.96 5.08 -4.75
CA GLU A 223 9.98 4.18 -4.24
C GLU A 223 9.76 4.06 -2.73
N ASP A 224 9.57 2.83 -2.26
CA ASP A 224 9.37 2.61 -0.83
C ASP A 224 10.73 2.55 -0.11
N SER A 225 11.02 3.62 0.63
CA SER A 225 12.23 3.74 1.44
C SER A 225 11.97 3.73 2.94
N ARG A 226 10.77 3.33 3.38
CA ARG A 226 10.39 3.35 4.81
C ARG A 226 11.29 2.47 5.68
N TYR A 227 11.89 1.44 5.09
CA TYR A 227 12.75 0.49 5.79
C TYR A 227 14.20 0.48 5.27
N LYS A 228 14.62 1.54 4.56
CA LYS A 228 16.01 1.72 4.09
C LYS A 228 16.73 2.73 5.00
N SER A 229 18.03 2.53 5.23
CA SER A 229 18.86 3.49 5.98
C SER A 229 19.17 4.75 5.18
N GLU A 230 19.28 4.63 3.86
CA GLU A 230 19.55 5.73 2.94
C GLU A 230 18.53 5.71 1.81
N SER A 231 18.05 6.90 1.43
CA SER A 231 17.20 7.07 0.26
C SER A 231 17.38 8.45 -0.36
N LYS A 232 17.09 8.54 -1.66
CA LYS A 232 17.07 9.80 -2.40
C LYS A 232 15.64 10.13 -2.74
N LYS A 233 15.20 11.32 -2.34
CA LYS A 233 13.88 11.82 -2.71
C LYS A 233 13.86 12.19 -4.20
N PRO A 234 12.81 11.84 -4.94
CA PRO A 234 12.67 12.30 -6.32
C PRO A 234 12.50 13.83 -6.34
N SER A 235 13.10 14.47 -7.34
CA SER A 235 13.10 15.94 -7.48
C SER A 235 11.91 16.48 -8.29
N LEU A 236 11.12 15.61 -8.94
CA LEU A 236 10.06 16.03 -9.86
C LEU A 236 8.92 16.74 -9.11
N LYS A 237 8.58 17.94 -9.57
CA LYS A 237 7.54 18.80 -8.98
C LYS A 237 6.42 19.12 -9.95
N SER A 238 6.67 19.14 -11.25
CA SER A 238 5.64 19.46 -12.24
C SER A 238 5.77 18.68 -13.54
N VAL A 239 4.62 18.36 -14.12
CA VAL A 239 4.47 17.73 -15.42
C VAL A 239 3.47 18.53 -16.24
N VAL A 240 3.89 18.94 -17.44
CA VAL A 240 3.08 19.72 -18.39
C VAL A 240 2.70 18.83 -19.57
N PHE A 241 1.42 18.67 -19.83
CA PHE A 241 0.90 17.98 -21.00
C PHE A 241 0.72 18.98 -22.15
N ILE A 242 1.43 18.77 -23.27
CA ILE A 242 1.36 19.64 -24.45
C ILE A 242 0.53 18.94 -25.54
N GLY A 243 -0.53 19.61 -26.04
CA GLY A 243 -1.37 19.06 -27.11
C GLY A 243 -2.37 17.98 -26.68
N PHE A 244 -2.70 17.95 -25.38
CA PHE A 244 -3.70 17.04 -24.79
C PHE A 244 -5.02 17.74 -24.44
N GLY A 245 -5.18 19.01 -24.80
CA GLY A 245 -6.27 19.87 -24.34
C GLY A 245 -5.88 20.75 -23.15
N THR A 246 -6.79 21.65 -22.77
CA THR A 246 -6.65 22.56 -21.63
C THR A 246 -7.97 22.72 -20.88
N GLY A 247 -7.91 23.30 -19.68
CA GLY A 247 -9.10 23.66 -18.92
C GLY A 247 -9.64 22.54 -18.01
N PRO A 248 -10.87 22.73 -17.48
CA PRO A 248 -11.38 21.95 -16.35
C PRO A 248 -11.51 20.45 -16.62
N GLU A 249 -11.82 20.04 -17.85
CA GLU A 249 -12.00 18.62 -18.19
C GLU A 249 -10.69 17.84 -18.04
N LEU A 250 -9.58 18.38 -18.57
CA LEU A 250 -8.25 17.80 -18.40
C LEU A 250 -7.83 17.82 -16.94
N GLU A 251 -8.01 18.95 -16.25
CA GLU A 251 -7.65 19.06 -14.83
C GLU A 251 -8.39 18.04 -13.96
N ASN A 252 -9.68 17.79 -14.24
CA ASN A 252 -10.47 16.79 -13.53
C ASN A 252 -9.98 15.36 -13.80
N LYS A 253 -9.63 15.03 -15.05
CA LYS A 253 -9.06 13.72 -15.42
C LYS A 253 -7.69 13.49 -14.78
N LEU A 254 -6.84 14.50 -14.76
CA LEU A 254 -5.51 14.44 -14.11
C LEU A 254 -5.62 14.29 -12.59
N LYS A 255 -6.52 15.03 -11.93
CA LYS A 255 -6.79 14.86 -10.49
C LYS A 255 -7.36 13.48 -10.17
N TYR A 256 -8.27 12.97 -11.01
CA TYR A 256 -8.78 11.62 -10.86
C TYR A 256 -7.65 10.57 -10.93
N ALA A 257 -6.77 10.70 -11.93
CA ALA A 257 -5.58 9.85 -12.07
C ALA A 257 -4.68 9.89 -10.83
N GLU A 258 -4.45 11.09 -10.28
CA GLU A 258 -3.67 11.31 -9.06
C GLU A 258 -4.31 10.62 -7.85
N HIS A 259 -5.62 10.81 -7.60
CA HIS A 259 -6.34 10.19 -6.48
C HIS A 259 -6.29 8.65 -6.54
N VAL A 260 -6.50 8.08 -7.72
CA VAL A 260 -6.39 6.62 -7.93
C VAL A 260 -4.96 6.14 -7.68
N SER A 261 -3.96 6.87 -8.21
CA SER A 261 -2.56 6.50 -8.07
C SER A 261 -2.08 6.52 -6.61
N TYR A 262 -2.54 7.48 -5.80
CA TYR A 262 -2.24 7.48 -4.37
C TYR A 262 -2.97 6.37 -3.61
N GLY A 263 -4.16 5.94 -4.05
CA GLY A 263 -4.81 4.72 -3.55
C GLY A 263 -3.97 3.47 -3.82
N VAL A 264 -3.40 3.37 -5.02
CA VAL A 264 -2.48 2.29 -5.40
C VAL A 264 -1.16 2.35 -4.62
N ILE A 265 -0.59 3.54 -4.41
CA ILE A 265 0.62 3.71 -3.59
C ILE A 265 0.36 3.25 -2.15
N PHE A 266 -0.75 3.68 -1.56
CA PHE A 266 -1.13 3.25 -0.21
C PHE A 266 -1.30 1.73 -0.12
N THR A 267 -1.89 1.11 -1.16
CA THR A 267 -1.96 -0.37 -1.27
C THR A 267 -0.55 -0.99 -1.25
N LYS A 268 0.38 -0.46 -2.06
CA LYS A 268 1.77 -0.93 -2.10
C LYS A 268 2.45 -0.76 -0.76
N GLU A 269 2.20 0.33 -0.05
CA GLU A 269 2.77 0.57 1.28
C GLU A 269 2.29 -0.44 2.31
N LEU A 270 1.00 -0.74 2.36
CA LEU A 270 0.48 -1.79 3.24
C LEU A 270 1.15 -3.13 2.91
N VAL A 271 1.15 -3.55 1.65
CA VAL A 271 1.73 -4.83 1.21
C VAL A 271 3.26 -4.91 1.43
N ASN A 272 3.98 -3.81 1.24
CA ASN A 272 5.43 -3.77 1.41
C ASN A 272 5.83 -3.83 2.88
N SER A 273 4.97 -3.34 3.78
CA SER A 273 5.23 -3.34 5.23
C SER A 273 5.40 -4.78 5.72
N PRO A 274 6.47 -5.10 6.44
CA PRO A 274 6.64 -6.44 6.99
C PRO A 274 5.62 -6.69 8.11
N ALA A 275 5.26 -7.95 8.33
CA ALA A 275 4.21 -8.34 9.29
C ALA A 275 4.50 -7.92 10.73
N ASN A 276 5.77 -7.79 11.14
CA ASN A 276 6.13 -7.27 12.45
C ASN A 276 5.77 -5.77 12.64
N VAL A 277 5.57 -5.04 11.54
CA VAL A 277 5.17 -3.62 11.53
C VAL A 277 3.69 -3.48 11.21
N LEU A 278 3.18 -4.17 10.18
CA LEU A 278 1.76 -4.15 9.82
C LEU A 278 1.03 -5.33 10.44
N SER A 279 0.75 -5.25 11.74
CA SER A 279 -0.11 -6.21 12.43
C SER A 279 -1.60 -5.94 12.15
N PRO A 280 -2.53 -6.83 12.55
CA PRO A 280 -3.98 -6.58 12.38
C PRO A 280 -4.46 -5.29 13.05
N ALA A 281 -3.88 -4.95 14.20
CA ALA A 281 -4.19 -3.72 14.91
C ALA A 281 -3.73 -2.48 14.14
N VAL A 282 -2.52 -2.52 13.55
CA VAL A 282 -2.00 -1.41 12.73
C VAL A 282 -2.81 -1.26 11.44
N LEU A 283 -3.22 -2.37 10.81
CA LEU A 283 -4.11 -2.31 9.64
C LEU A 283 -5.47 -1.65 9.98
N ALA A 284 -6.02 -1.91 11.16
CA ALA A 284 -7.23 -1.26 11.65
C ALA A 284 -7.02 0.22 12.01
N GLU A 285 -5.84 0.59 12.50
CA GLU A 285 -5.43 1.97 12.72
C GLU A 285 -5.34 2.74 11.39
N GLU A 286 -4.72 2.17 10.37
CA GLU A 286 -4.66 2.74 9.01
C GLU A 286 -6.06 3.00 8.44
N ALA A 287 -6.98 2.04 8.61
CA ALA A 287 -8.38 2.22 8.23
C ALA A 287 -9.07 3.36 9.02
N SER A 288 -8.81 3.45 10.32
CA SER A 288 -9.34 4.53 11.17
C SER A 288 -8.79 5.90 10.78
N ASN A 289 -7.51 5.96 10.40
CA ASN A 289 -6.85 7.17 9.90
C ASN A 289 -7.47 7.65 8.59
N LEU A 290 -7.81 6.74 7.66
CA LEU A 290 -8.55 7.07 6.44
C LEU A 290 -9.92 7.69 6.77
N ALA A 291 -10.69 7.08 7.67
CA ALA A 291 -11.99 7.64 8.08
C ALA A 291 -11.85 9.00 8.76
N SER A 292 -10.79 9.22 9.55
CA SER A 292 -10.51 10.54 10.13
C SER A 292 -10.20 11.59 9.07
N MET A 293 -9.34 11.25 8.10
CA MET A 293 -8.95 12.11 6.98
C MET A 293 -10.16 12.52 6.12
N TYR A 294 -11.10 11.60 5.92
CA TYR A 294 -12.30 11.80 5.10
C TYR A 294 -13.58 11.83 5.93
N SER A 295 -13.52 12.34 7.17
CA SER A 295 -14.61 12.28 8.15
C SER A 295 -15.93 12.92 7.73
N ASN A 296 -15.92 13.75 6.69
CA ASN A 296 -17.11 14.34 6.08
C ASN A 296 -17.90 13.38 5.17
N VAL A 297 -17.29 12.27 4.74
CA VAL A 297 -17.89 11.27 3.83
C VAL A 297 -17.62 9.82 4.24
N MET A 298 -16.76 9.58 5.23
CA MET A 298 -16.30 8.25 5.60
C MET A 298 -16.33 8.04 7.12
N THR A 299 -16.75 6.85 7.54
CA THR A 299 -16.79 6.44 8.95
C THR A 299 -16.09 5.10 9.13
N ALA A 300 -15.57 4.84 10.32
CA ALA A 300 -14.95 3.58 10.69
C ALA A 300 -15.65 2.95 11.88
N ASN A 301 -15.89 1.64 11.80
CA ASN A 301 -16.27 0.78 12.92
C ASN A 301 -15.29 -0.39 12.99
N ILE A 302 -14.52 -0.46 14.07
CA ILE A 302 -13.52 -1.50 14.29
C ILE A 302 -14.03 -2.43 15.39
N LEU A 303 -14.32 -3.69 15.02
CA LEU A 303 -14.77 -4.70 15.97
C LEU A 303 -13.56 -5.48 16.49
N LYS A 304 -13.46 -5.56 17.82
CA LYS A 304 -12.48 -6.40 18.50
C LYS A 304 -13.00 -7.84 18.62
N GLU A 305 -12.11 -8.73 19.04
CA GLU A 305 -12.37 -10.16 19.20
C GLU A 305 -13.71 -10.48 19.90
N GLU A 306 -13.99 -9.87 21.06
CA GLU A 306 -15.24 -10.12 21.81
C GLU A 306 -16.49 -9.73 21.01
N GLN A 307 -16.45 -8.63 20.25
CA GLN A 307 -17.57 -8.21 19.40
C GLN A 307 -17.76 -9.18 18.23
N CYS A 308 -16.67 -9.69 17.64
CA CYS A 308 -16.73 -10.72 16.61
C CYS A 308 -17.32 -12.04 17.17
N LYS A 309 -17.04 -12.35 18.43
CA LYS A 309 -17.59 -13.53 19.13
C LYS A 309 -19.09 -13.37 19.40
N GLU A 310 -19.55 -12.20 19.80
CA GLU A 310 -20.98 -11.86 19.92
C GLU A 310 -21.71 -12.02 18.57
N LEU A 311 -21.04 -11.66 17.47
CA LEU A 311 -21.52 -11.86 16.10
C LEU A 311 -21.33 -13.30 15.58
N LYS A 312 -20.87 -14.23 16.43
CA LYS A 312 -20.67 -15.65 16.13
C LYS A 312 -19.72 -15.90 14.95
N MET A 313 -18.72 -15.05 14.73
CA MET A 313 -17.73 -15.18 13.66
C MET A 313 -16.69 -16.30 13.94
N GLY A 314 -17.17 -17.51 14.20
CA GLY A 314 -16.33 -18.62 14.64
C GLY A 314 -15.37 -19.13 13.55
N SER A 315 -15.67 -18.91 12.28
CA SER A 315 -14.78 -19.29 11.17
C SER A 315 -13.56 -18.36 11.11
N TYR A 316 -13.78 -17.05 11.21
CA TYR A 316 -12.72 -16.05 11.31
C TYR A 316 -11.90 -16.18 12.59
N LEU A 317 -12.57 -16.31 13.74
CA LEU A 317 -11.90 -16.38 15.04
C LEU A 317 -11.05 -17.65 15.21
N ALA A 318 -11.43 -18.77 14.57
CA ALA A 318 -10.62 -19.98 14.58
C ALA A 318 -9.25 -19.78 13.91
N VAL A 319 -9.20 -19.05 12.79
CA VAL A 319 -7.93 -18.71 12.12
C VAL A 319 -7.06 -17.82 13.00
N ALA A 320 -7.66 -16.81 13.63
CA ALA A 320 -6.94 -15.84 14.44
C ALA A 320 -6.39 -16.40 15.77
N ALA A 321 -6.95 -17.52 16.25
CA ALA A 321 -6.73 -18.05 17.60
C ALA A 321 -5.26 -18.33 17.95
N ALA A 322 -4.41 -18.55 16.94
CA ALA A 322 -3.01 -18.86 17.15
C ALA A 322 -2.11 -17.64 17.42
N SER A 323 -2.51 -16.44 16.99
CA SER A 323 -1.64 -15.26 17.00
C SER A 323 -1.60 -14.57 18.37
N ALA A 324 -0.42 -14.02 18.70
CA ALA A 324 -0.26 -13.10 19.83
C ALA A 324 -0.73 -11.67 19.50
N ASN A 325 -0.88 -11.34 18.21
CA ASN A 325 -1.42 -10.07 17.74
C ASN A 325 -2.94 -10.21 17.55
N PRO A 326 -3.77 -9.55 18.38
CA PRO A 326 -5.22 -9.80 18.37
C PRO A 326 -5.90 -9.43 17.05
N PRO A 327 -6.93 -10.20 16.62
CA PRO A 327 -7.69 -9.91 15.41
C PRO A 327 -8.48 -8.61 15.50
N HIS A 328 -8.63 -7.93 14.37
CA HIS A 328 -9.46 -6.72 14.23
C HIS A 328 -10.33 -6.82 12.99
N PHE A 329 -11.64 -6.72 13.15
CA PHE A 329 -12.56 -6.67 12.01
C PHE A 329 -12.85 -5.21 11.66
N ILE A 330 -12.49 -4.82 10.45
CA ILE A 330 -12.53 -3.45 9.95
C ILE A 330 -13.77 -3.28 9.08
N HIS A 331 -14.55 -2.24 9.37
CA HIS A 331 -15.67 -1.81 8.53
C HIS A 331 -15.59 -0.30 8.32
N LEU A 332 -15.22 0.12 7.10
CA LEU A 332 -15.37 1.51 6.67
C LEU A 332 -16.63 1.68 5.85
N ILE A 333 -17.29 2.82 5.97
CA ILE A 333 -18.46 3.18 5.17
C ILE A 333 -18.21 4.53 4.53
N TYR A 334 -18.18 4.57 3.20
CA TYR A 334 -18.29 5.79 2.42
C TYR A 334 -19.76 6.09 2.12
N LYS A 335 -20.17 7.34 2.36
CA LYS A 335 -21.46 7.90 1.95
C LYS A 335 -21.25 9.23 1.22
N PRO A 336 -22.00 9.49 0.14
CA PRO A 336 -21.88 10.74 -0.59
C PRO A 336 -22.34 11.89 0.33
N SER A 337 -21.65 13.02 0.27
CA SER A 337 -21.97 14.20 1.09
C SER A 337 -23.32 14.84 0.75
N SER A 338 -23.86 14.53 -0.43
CA SER A 338 -25.15 15.04 -0.91
C SER A 338 -25.81 14.08 -1.89
N GLY A 339 -27.13 14.23 -2.03
CA GLY A 339 -27.94 13.44 -2.96
C GLY A 339 -28.33 12.05 -2.40
N PRO A 340 -29.29 11.38 -3.05
CA PRO A 340 -29.74 10.06 -2.62
C PRO A 340 -28.70 8.99 -2.96
N VAL A 341 -28.56 8.00 -2.09
CA VAL A 341 -27.87 6.74 -2.39
C VAL A 341 -28.77 5.90 -3.29
N LYS A 342 -28.28 5.53 -4.47
CA LYS A 342 -28.98 4.69 -5.45
C LYS A 342 -28.50 3.25 -5.44
N THR A 343 -27.24 3.04 -5.06
CA THR A 343 -26.60 1.72 -5.04
C THR A 343 -25.75 1.59 -3.77
N LYS A 344 -25.83 0.43 -3.11
CA LYS A 344 -25.01 0.06 -1.97
C LYS A 344 -24.09 -1.08 -2.37
N LEU A 345 -22.78 -0.89 -2.21
CA LEU A 345 -21.77 -1.86 -2.60
C LEU A 345 -20.96 -2.32 -1.39
N ALA A 346 -20.49 -3.56 -1.40
CA ALA A 346 -19.46 -4.04 -0.49
C ALA A 346 -18.20 -4.45 -1.24
N LEU A 347 -17.05 -3.95 -0.79
CA LEU A 347 -15.72 -4.43 -1.17
C LEU A 347 -15.13 -5.18 0.02
N VAL A 348 -14.94 -6.49 -0.15
CA VAL A 348 -14.43 -7.37 0.91
C VAL A 348 -13.03 -7.85 0.54
N GLY A 349 -12.06 -7.63 1.43
CA GLY A 349 -10.66 -7.97 1.19
C GLY A 349 -10.12 -8.99 2.20
N LYS A 350 -9.39 -10.02 1.72
CA LYS A 350 -8.62 -10.93 2.58
C LYS A 350 -7.56 -10.12 3.35
N GLY A 351 -7.58 -10.24 4.68
CA GLY A 351 -6.78 -9.43 5.61
C GLY A 351 -5.78 -10.22 6.45
N LEU A 352 -5.09 -11.21 5.85
CA LEU A 352 -4.06 -11.96 6.56
C LEU A 352 -2.76 -11.16 6.53
N THR A 353 -2.42 -10.53 7.65
CA THR A 353 -1.20 -9.71 7.76
C THR A 353 0.08 -10.55 7.75
N PHE A 354 -0.04 -11.82 8.12
CA PHE A 354 0.93 -12.87 7.86
C PHE A 354 0.24 -14.21 7.78
N ASP A 355 0.73 -15.09 6.90
CA ASP A 355 0.24 -16.44 6.75
C ASP A 355 1.39 -17.46 6.80
N SER A 356 1.50 -18.17 7.92
CA SER A 356 2.45 -19.29 8.07
C SER A 356 1.94 -20.61 7.48
N GLY A 357 0.64 -20.67 7.15
CA GLY A 357 -0.12 -21.90 6.87
C GLY A 357 -0.69 -22.58 8.12
N GLY A 358 -0.43 -22.05 9.32
CA GLY A 358 -0.82 -22.68 10.57
C GLY A 358 -0.12 -24.02 10.77
N TYR A 359 -0.79 -25.02 11.35
CA TYR A 359 -0.18 -26.34 11.53
C TYR A 359 0.15 -27.04 10.21
N ASN A 360 -0.56 -26.74 9.12
CA ASN A 360 -0.14 -27.02 7.75
C ASN A 360 0.89 -26.00 7.27
N ILE A 361 1.99 -25.91 8.00
CA ILE A 361 3.05 -24.93 7.76
C ILE A 361 3.56 -24.99 6.32
N LYS A 362 3.70 -23.82 5.70
CA LYS A 362 4.19 -23.67 4.32
C LYS A 362 5.61 -24.24 4.18
N ILE A 363 5.70 -25.46 3.65
CA ILE A 363 6.96 -26.19 3.44
C ILE A 363 7.22 -26.45 1.96
N GLY A 364 8.36 -25.99 1.47
CA GLY A 364 8.82 -26.26 0.10
C GLY A 364 9.13 -24.99 -0.69
N PRO A 365 9.91 -25.12 -1.77
CA PRO A 365 10.42 -23.98 -2.53
C PRO A 365 9.32 -23.16 -3.21
N GLU A 366 8.14 -23.73 -3.46
CA GLU A 366 7.02 -23.06 -4.12
C GLU A 366 6.08 -22.31 -3.15
N LEU A 367 6.18 -22.56 -1.84
CA LEU A 367 5.25 -22.01 -0.83
C LEU A 367 5.78 -20.75 -0.10
N ILE A 368 6.92 -20.22 -0.53
CA ILE A 368 7.55 -18.90 -0.25
C ILE A 368 7.00 -18.18 1.01
N ILE A 369 7.20 -18.78 2.19
CA ILE A 369 6.68 -18.29 3.47
C ILE A 369 7.21 -16.89 3.82
N GLU A 370 8.42 -16.55 3.38
CA GLU A 370 9.05 -15.26 3.61
C GLU A 370 8.34 -14.09 2.92
N LEU A 371 7.54 -14.36 1.88
CA LEU A 371 6.76 -13.34 1.18
C LEU A 371 5.34 -13.22 1.71
N MET A 372 4.89 -14.04 2.66
CA MET A 372 3.47 -14.09 3.09
C MET A 372 2.96 -12.84 3.81
N LYS A 373 3.79 -11.81 3.97
CA LYS A 373 3.30 -10.43 4.21
C LYS A 373 2.37 -9.92 3.09
N ILE A 374 2.47 -10.48 1.88
CA ILE A 374 1.65 -10.07 0.72
C ILE A 374 0.20 -10.57 0.80
N ASP A 375 -0.10 -11.48 1.72
CA ASP A 375 -1.43 -12.10 1.86
C ASP A 375 -2.50 -11.13 2.40
N VAL A 376 -2.07 -9.92 2.76
CA VAL A 376 -2.90 -8.74 3.05
C VAL A 376 -3.36 -8.01 1.78
N GLY A 377 -2.85 -8.39 0.60
CA GLY A 377 -3.01 -7.65 -0.66
C GLY A 377 -4.46 -7.34 -1.04
N GLY A 378 -5.39 -8.27 -0.77
CA GLY A 378 -6.82 -8.05 -0.98
C GLY A 378 -7.37 -6.92 -0.11
N SER A 379 -7.10 -6.95 1.20
CA SER A 379 -7.49 -5.88 2.11
C SER A 379 -6.77 -4.55 1.84
N ALA A 380 -5.50 -4.60 1.45
CA ALA A 380 -4.76 -3.40 1.07
C ALA A 380 -5.38 -2.72 -0.15
N ALA A 381 -5.80 -3.49 -1.16
CA ALA A 381 -6.51 -2.95 -2.32
C ALA A 381 -7.88 -2.36 -1.96
N VAL A 382 -8.61 -2.99 -1.03
CA VAL A 382 -9.88 -2.46 -0.50
C VAL A 382 -9.68 -1.12 0.22
N LEU A 383 -8.66 -1.00 1.07
CA LEU A 383 -8.34 0.26 1.75
C LEU A 383 -7.75 1.31 0.79
N GLY A 384 -7.00 0.89 -0.22
CA GLY A 384 -6.55 1.76 -1.32
C GLY A 384 -7.70 2.33 -2.13
N ALA A 385 -8.72 1.51 -2.41
CA ALA A 385 -9.96 1.97 -3.03
C ALA A 385 -10.71 2.94 -2.12
N ALA A 386 -10.78 2.67 -0.81
CA ALA A 386 -11.36 3.61 0.16
C ALA A 386 -10.66 4.97 0.12
N LYS A 387 -9.32 4.99 0.11
CA LYS A 387 -8.52 6.22 -0.02
C LYS A 387 -8.87 7.00 -1.29
N ALA A 388 -8.89 6.33 -2.44
CA ALA A 388 -9.23 6.99 -3.71
C ALA A 388 -10.67 7.52 -3.71
N ILE A 389 -11.64 6.74 -3.22
CA ILE A 389 -13.06 7.12 -3.13
C ILE A 389 -13.28 8.30 -2.17
N GLY A 390 -12.53 8.35 -1.06
CA GLY A 390 -12.56 9.46 -0.12
C GLY A 390 -12.19 10.81 -0.75
N GLU A 391 -11.26 10.81 -1.71
CA GLU A 391 -10.89 11.99 -2.50
C GLU A 391 -11.90 12.29 -3.63
N ILE A 392 -12.27 11.26 -4.41
CA ILE A 392 -13.11 11.39 -5.61
C ILE A 392 -14.56 11.78 -5.25
N LYS A 393 -15.07 11.26 -4.13
CA LYS A 393 -16.43 11.52 -3.62
C LYS A 393 -17.53 11.26 -4.66
N PRO A 394 -17.60 10.03 -5.24
CA PRO A 394 -18.59 9.70 -6.26
C PRO A 394 -20.03 9.83 -5.72
N PRO A 395 -20.94 10.49 -6.45
CA PRO A 395 -22.34 10.62 -6.02
C PRO A 395 -23.12 9.33 -6.25
N GLY A 396 -24.23 9.16 -5.52
CA GLY A 396 -25.20 8.09 -5.79
C GLY A 396 -24.82 6.69 -5.30
N VAL A 397 -23.63 6.51 -4.69
CA VAL A 397 -23.15 5.22 -4.20
C VAL A 397 -22.76 5.27 -2.73
N GLU A 398 -23.17 4.28 -1.95
CA GLU A 398 -22.64 3.99 -0.60
C GLU A 398 -21.75 2.76 -0.72
N VAL A 399 -20.53 2.81 -0.16
CA VAL A 399 -19.55 1.73 -0.29
C VAL A 399 -19.08 1.28 1.07
N HIS A 400 -19.26 0.01 1.37
CA HIS A 400 -18.78 -0.67 2.56
C HIS A 400 -17.44 -1.34 2.25
N PHE A 401 -16.40 -1.02 3.00
CA PHE A 401 -15.07 -1.63 2.88
C PHE A 401 -14.87 -2.52 4.10
N ILE A 402 -14.80 -3.83 3.88
CA ILE A 402 -14.84 -4.83 4.95
C ILE A 402 -13.59 -5.71 4.90
N VAL A 403 -12.92 -5.84 6.04
CA VAL A 403 -11.70 -6.66 6.18
C VAL A 403 -11.75 -7.40 7.52
N ALA A 404 -11.64 -8.72 7.49
CA ALA A 404 -11.42 -9.54 8.68
C ALA A 404 -9.91 -9.72 8.89
N ALA A 405 -9.26 -8.81 9.64
CA ALA A 405 -7.81 -8.76 9.75
C ALA A 405 -7.28 -9.65 10.89
N CYS A 406 -6.37 -10.57 10.56
CA CYS A 406 -5.72 -11.45 11.53
C CYS A 406 -4.35 -11.92 11.01
N GLU A 407 -3.69 -12.79 11.78
CA GLU A 407 -2.50 -13.54 11.36
C GLU A 407 -2.80 -15.03 11.50
N ASN A 408 -2.35 -15.83 10.53
CA ASN A 408 -2.40 -17.29 10.61
C ASN A 408 -1.07 -17.82 11.15
N MET A 409 -1.06 -18.17 12.42
CA MET A 409 0.15 -18.52 13.18
C MET A 409 0.10 -19.95 13.70
N ILE A 410 1.20 -20.40 14.32
CA ILE A 410 1.29 -21.67 15.03
C ILE A 410 1.46 -21.40 16.52
N SER A 411 0.59 -21.97 17.33
CA SER A 411 0.71 -21.92 18.79
C SER A 411 -0.10 -23.03 19.45
N GLY A 412 -0.01 -23.12 20.79
CA GLY A 412 -0.83 -24.04 21.57
C GLY A 412 -2.33 -23.72 21.57
N THR A 413 -2.72 -22.52 21.12
CA THR A 413 -4.12 -22.08 20.99
C THR A 413 -4.66 -22.15 19.56
N GLY A 414 -3.82 -22.53 18.60
CA GLY A 414 -4.19 -22.53 17.18
C GLY A 414 -5.17 -23.64 16.79
N MET A 415 -5.95 -23.34 15.74
CA MET A 415 -6.81 -24.31 15.06
C MET A 415 -5.99 -25.48 14.49
N ARG A 416 -6.50 -26.70 14.68
CA ARG A 416 -5.85 -27.93 14.23
C ARG A 416 -6.48 -28.44 12.93
N PRO A 417 -5.72 -29.15 12.09
CA PRO A 417 -6.29 -29.97 11.04
C PRO A 417 -7.24 -31.02 11.65
N GLY A 418 -8.45 -31.11 11.12
CA GLY A 418 -9.55 -31.94 11.61
C GLY A 418 -10.53 -31.22 12.54
N ASP A 419 -10.24 -29.98 12.97
CA ASP A 419 -11.22 -29.21 13.74
C ASP A 419 -12.46 -28.90 12.88
N VAL A 420 -13.63 -28.97 13.51
CA VAL A 420 -14.92 -28.54 12.93
C VAL A 420 -15.31 -27.20 13.56
N ILE A 421 -15.38 -26.17 12.74
CA ILE A 421 -15.67 -24.79 13.16
C ILE A 421 -17.04 -24.35 12.64
N THR A 422 -17.64 -23.33 13.26
CA THR A 422 -18.98 -22.83 12.89
C THR A 422 -18.87 -21.37 12.45
N ALA A 423 -19.27 -21.08 11.22
CA ALA A 423 -19.38 -19.71 10.71
C ALA A 423 -20.61 -18.98 11.31
N SER A 424 -20.64 -17.66 11.20
CA SER A 424 -21.70 -16.79 11.73
C SER A 424 -23.10 -17.07 11.17
N ASN A 425 -23.19 -17.69 10.00
CA ASN A 425 -24.45 -18.15 9.41
C ASN A 425 -24.91 -19.55 9.93
N GLY A 426 -24.20 -20.12 10.90
CA GLY A 426 -24.51 -21.41 11.52
C GLY A 426 -24.04 -22.64 10.74
N LYS A 427 -23.42 -22.48 9.56
CA LYS A 427 -22.84 -23.60 8.82
C LYS A 427 -21.57 -24.08 9.50
N THR A 428 -21.39 -25.39 9.56
CA THR A 428 -20.16 -26.02 10.06
C THR A 428 -19.18 -26.33 8.93
N ILE A 429 -17.90 -26.20 9.24
CA ILE A 429 -16.79 -26.35 8.30
C ILE A 429 -15.76 -27.29 8.92
N GLU A 430 -15.40 -28.36 8.23
CA GLU A 430 -14.28 -29.22 8.61
C GLU A 430 -13.01 -28.71 7.92
N VAL A 431 -11.95 -28.52 8.71
CA VAL A 431 -10.65 -28.02 8.24
C VAL A 431 -9.70 -29.20 8.07
N SER A 432 -9.75 -29.93 6.95
CA SER A 432 -9.06 -31.22 6.79
C SER A 432 -8.24 -31.31 5.50
N LEU A 433 -7.04 -31.93 5.62
CA LEU A 433 -6.15 -32.23 4.49
C LEU A 433 -6.74 -33.33 3.59
N HIS A 434 -7.36 -32.98 2.47
CA HIS A 434 -7.76 -33.97 1.47
C HIS A 434 -6.68 -34.17 0.39
N ARG A 435 -5.87 -35.22 0.58
CA ARG A 435 -5.07 -35.87 -0.47
C ARG A 435 -5.76 -37.10 -1.09
N PHE A 436 -7.07 -37.25 -0.90
CA PHE A 436 -7.83 -38.32 -1.53
C PHE A 436 -8.91 -37.76 -2.45
N HIS A 437 -8.66 -37.86 -3.76
CA HIS A 437 -9.74 -37.97 -4.73
C HIS A 437 -10.57 -39.20 -4.35
N MET A 438 -11.72 -39.01 -3.70
CA MET A 438 -12.73 -40.05 -3.52
C MET A 438 -13.39 -40.33 -4.87
N ASN A 439 -12.68 -41.10 -5.70
CA ASN A 439 -13.28 -41.85 -6.80
C ASN A 439 -13.74 -43.21 -6.26
N SER A 440 -14.73 -43.23 -5.38
CA SER A 440 -15.61 -44.40 -5.24
C SER A 440 -16.88 -44.04 -4.47
N ALA A 441 -18.00 -44.12 -5.16
CA ALA A 441 -19.29 -44.27 -4.53
C ALA A 441 -19.33 -45.59 -3.74
N SER A 442 -19.18 -45.54 -2.41
CA SER A 442 -19.66 -46.60 -1.53
C SER A 442 -20.89 -46.07 -0.78
N LYS A 443 -22.06 -46.47 -1.28
CA LYS A 443 -23.33 -46.35 -0.56
C LYS A 443 -23.24 -47.16 0.74
N GLY A 444 -23.25 -46.50 1.90
CA GLY A 444 -23.43 -47.22 3.16
C GLY A 444 -22.80 -46.63 4.42
N SER A 445 -22.91 -45.33 4.67
CA SER A 445 -22.76 -44.81 6.04
C SER A 445 -23.52 -43.50 6.20
N SER A 446 -24.55 -43.53 7.03
CA SER A 446 -25.40 -42.42 7.41
C SER A 446 -24.68 -41.47 8.38
N PHE A 447 -24.10 -40.39 7.87
CA PHE A 447 -23.83 -39.17 8.63
C PHE A 447 -24.46 -37.98 7.88
N PRO A 448 -25.62 -37.47 8.33
CA PRO A 448 -26.24 -36.30 7.73
C PRO A 448 -25.67 -35.06 8.42
N LEU A 449 -24.42 -34.73 8.15
CA LEU A 449 -23.87 -33.43 8.51
C LEU A 449 -23.39 -32.81 7.20
N LEU A 450 -24.12 -31.81 6.70
CA LEU A 450 -23.73 -31.04 5.51
C LEU A 450 -22.55 -30.14 5.91
N VAL A 451 -21.38 -30.75 6.08
CA VAL A 451 -20.14 -30.07 6.46
C VAL A 451 -19.50 -29.57 5.17
N LEU A 452 -19.25 -28.26 5.10
CA LEU A 452 -18.40 -27.71 4.06
C LEU A 452 -16.95 -28.09 4.36
N GLN A 453 -16.23 -28.63 3.38
CA GLN A 453 -14.84 -29.05 3.56
C GLN A 453 -13.88 -27.99 3.03
N VAL A 454 -12.84 -27.69 3.82
CA VAL A 454 -11.72 -26.83 3.43
C VAL A 454 -10.43 -27.61 3.54
N ASN A 455 -9.57 -27.47 2.53
CA ASN A 455 -8.45 -28.36 2.24
C ASN A 455 -7.36 -28.43 3.32
N ASP A 456 -7.22 -27.46 4.23
CA ASP A 456 -6.22 -27.45 5.34
C ASP A 456 -6.22 -26.09 6.08
N THR A 457 -5.36 -25.94 7.09
CA THR A 457 -5.12 -24.66 7.79
C THR A 457 -4.32 -23.63 6.96
N ASP A 458 -3.83 -24.00 5.77
CA ASP A 458 -3.18 -23.12 4.77
C ASP A 458 -4.18 -22.59 3.72
N SER A 459 -5.45 -22.94 3.91
CA SER A 459 -6.60 -22.47 3.13
C SER A 459 -7.45 -21.48 3.94
N GLU A 460 -6.89 -20.89 4.99
CA GLU A 460 -7.54 -20.07 6.02
C GLU A 460 -8.21 -18.80 5.47
N GLY A 461 -7.70 -18.22 4.39
CA GLY A 461 -8.25 -17.00 3.80
C GLY A 461 -9.73 -17.11 3.45
N ARG A 462 -10.18 -18.30 3.02
CA ARG A 462 -11.61 -18.50 2.72
C ARG A 462 -12.46 -18.59 3.99
N LEU A 463 -11.88 -19.00 5.12
CA LEU A 463 -12.55 -19.08 6.41
C LEU A 463 -12.78 -17.69 6.99
N THR A 464 -11.79 -16.80 6.88
CA THR A 464 -11.94 -15.39 7.30
C THR A 464 -12.92 -14.65 6.39
N LEU A 465 -12.86 -14.90 5.07
CA LEU A 465 -13.80 -14.34 4.10
C LEU A 465 -15.24 -14.83 4.30
N ALA A 466 -15.45 -16.06 4.77
CA ALA A 466 -16.81 -16.59 5.00
C ALA A 466 -17.60 -15.70 5.98
N ASP A 467 -17.01 -15.33 7.11
CA ASP A 467 -17.66 -14.44 8.08
C ASP A 467 -17.71 -12.98 7.59
N ALA A 468 -16.69 -12.51 6.88
CA ALA A 468 -16.70 -11.17 6.28
C ALA A 468 -17.81 -11.00 5.23
N LEU A 469 -18.06 -12.03 4.41
CA LEU A 469 -19.13 -12.04 3.41
C LEU A 469 -20.51 -12.10 4.05
N VAL A 470 -20.71 -12.92 5.09
CA VAL A 470 -21.97 -12.94 5.85
C VAL A 470 -22.22 -11.57 6.48
N TYR A 471 -21.19 -10.95 7.06
CA TYR A 471 -21.29 -9.59 7.60
C TYR A 471 -21.66 -8.55 6.54
N ALA A 472 -21.06 -8.63 5.34
CA ALA A 472 -21.36 -7.75 4.21
C ALA A 472 -22.83 -7.89 3.76
N CYS A 473 -23.32 -9.12 3.59
CA CYS A 473 -24.73 -9.36 3.26
C CYS A 473 -25.68 -8.76 4.31
N ASN A 474 -25.31 -8.81 5.60
CA ASN A 474 -26.10 -8.22 6.68
C ASN A 474 -26.14 -6.68 6.65
N GLN A 475 -25.29 -6.01 5.86
CA GLN A 475 -25.37 -4.55 5.65
C GLN A 475 -26.45 -4.14 4.63
N GLY A 476 -27.07 -5.11 3.94
CA GLY A 476 -28.10 -4.84 2.92
C GLY A 476 -27.53 -4.12 1.70
N VAL A 477 -26.35 -4.57 1.24
CA VAL A 477 -25.76 -4.18 -0.05
C VAL A 477 -26.46 -4.87 -1.22
N ASP A 478 -26.40 -4.27 -2.40
CA ASP A 478 -27.07 -4.73 -3.63
C ASP A 478 -26.39 -5.95 -4.28
#